data_AF-A0A933I1B6-F1
#
_entry.id   AF-A0A933I1B6-F1
#
_cell.length_a   1.000
_cell.length_b   1.000
_cell.length_c   1.000
_cell.angle_alpha   90.00
_cell.angle_beta   90.00
_cell.angle_gamma   90.00
#
_symmetry.space_group_name_H-M   'P 1'
#
loop_
_entity.id
_entity.type
_entity.pdbx_description
1 polymer ?
#
loop_
_entity_poly.entity_id
_entity_poly.type
_entity_poly.pdbx_seq_one_letter_code
_entity_poly.pdbx_strand_id
1 'polypeptide(L)'
;MSYTVTHRTPLDIARAGIEGLEPVPLRDGLVRAPRRGRGFLESPEIETPGAFDDIVASWNARLPEDASLRMSVRVRRAGEWSPWFLVGTATASFASPPAQENAFGRVEVDTLKLSRKAGAFQYRVELEAGRKPALLRLAAVTVCDADAPPEPPAFRDGPWIRELAVEPRSQFKEPAELQWDICSPTSLAMVLGFWGARRPTLKVAQRVKDHSTGIFGDWPFNVAAAADFGLEAWVSRLESIEDLQAEIAAGRPVVVSLTFGKGEMPGAPLDETKGHLAVVSGFTPQGDLVVMDPAAPEPASVRRVYGRREFHRAWRVNKRGVAYLLGEPLRRTMTVGAPATDLRAKPKPAKKPGPLDPSRLSQLLYGEAVEPLEAKGDWVQVLAVEQEALSRGLPGQASHGQGYRGWVRASDLLYREPMRADAVVSSLRTTFSAPPCGAELSMGTKVVFLEDRGESSLIRLLDGRTSLLPSRDLAPLGPSAEPEPEVRSRVLKAAGLLMGAAYVWGGRAAVGPFPGVDCSGLTSLAYRVAGMEIPRDAQDQMLKSSRLSPSDLRPGDLVFLTESAGSKDITHVMMFAGSDSLIESRRSAGGVLQTSFMERFGAPRPSLEDGGIVTDLTEKKRPRRRVFFGTFFPR
;
A
#
# COMPACT_ATOMS: atom_id res chain seq x y z
N MET A 1 -21.90 4.11 -13.00
CA MET A 1 -21.12 3.79 -11.80
C MET A 1 -20.42 2.47 -12.03
N SER A 2 -19.14 2.38 -11.69
CA SER A 2 -18.32 1.17 -11.80
C SER A 2 -17.70 0.89 -10.44
N TYR A 3 -17.60 -0.38 -10.06
CA TYR A 3 -17.07 -0.76 -8.77
C TYR A 3 -16.34 -2.10 -8.86
N THR A 4 -15.10 -2.12 -8.42
CA THR A 4 -14.27 -3.32 -8.38
C THR A 4 -13.98 -3.68 -6.93
N VAL A 5 -14.34 -4.89 -6.53
CA VAL A 5 -13.90 -5.50 -5.27
C VAL A 5 -12.75 -6.43 -5.56
N THR A 6 -11.65 -6.27 -4.84
CA THR A 6 -10.52 -7.20 -4.85
C THR A 6 -10.30 -7.76 -3.45
N HIS A 7 -10.31 -9.07 -3.31
CA HIS A 7 -9.82 -9.76 -2.12
C HIS A 7 -8.47 -10.38 -2.44
N ARG A 8 -7.47 -10.05 -1.63
CA ARG A 8 -6.05 -10.34 -1.88
C ARG A 8 -5.39 -11.06 -0.70
N THR A 9 -5.95 -10.93 0.50
CA THR A 9 -5.41 -11.46 1.75
C THR A 9 -6.48 -12.24 2.56
N PRO A 10 -6.09 -13.15 3.47
CA PRO A 10 -7.05 -13.82 4.35
C PRO A 10 -7.86 -12.87 5.24
N LEU A 11 -7.38 -11.64 5.48
CA LEU A 11 -8.13 -10.64 6.25
C LEU A 11 -9.33 -10.13 5.45
N ASP A 12 -9.21 -10.00 4.13
CA ASP A 12 -10.29 -9.55 3.25
C ASP A 12 -11.46 -10.53 3.23
N ILE A 13 -11.16 -11.81 3.51
CA ILE A 13 -12.12 -12.92 3.55
C ILE A 13 -12.39 -13.41 4.97
N ALA A 14 -12.10 -12.61 6.00
CA ALA A 14 -12.31 -13.01 7.40
C ALA A 14 -13.78 -13.36 7.73
N ARG A 15 -14.73 -12.84 6.93
CA ARG A 15 -16.18 -13.11 7.05
C ARG A 15 -16.70 -14.07 5.97
N ALA A 16 -15.82 -14.66 5.18
CA ALA A 16 -16.18 -15.58 4.11
C ALA A 16 -16.53 -16.97 4.66
N GLY A 17 -17.42 -17.68 3.98
CA GLY A 17 -17.63 -19.11 4.20
C GLY A 17 -16.49 -19.90 3.54
N ILE A 18 -15.72 -20.66 4.31
CA ILE A 18 -14.62 -21.48 3.82
C ILE A 18 -14.85 -22.92 4.24
N GLU A 19 -14.92 -23.83 3.26
CA GLU A 19 -15.06 -25.26 3.50
C GLU A 19 -14.00 -26.02 2.70
N GLY A 20 -13.25 -26.94 3.34
CA GLY A 20 -12.25 -27.78 2.68
C GLY A 20 -10.98 -27.04 2.19
N LEU A 21 -10.87 -25.72 2.40
CA LEU A 21 -9.71 -24.90 2.07
C LEU A 21 -9.07 -24.31 3.34
N GLU A 22 -7.78 -24.00 3.25
CA GLU A 22 -7.02 -23.43 4.37
C GLU A 22 -6.57 -22.00 4.00
N PRO A 23 -6.78 -21.00 4.86
CA PRO A 23 -6.14 -19.69 4.72
C PRO A 23 -4.61 -19.82 4.61
N VAL A 24 -3.99 -19.01 3.75
CA VAL A 24 -2.54 -19.01 3.54
C VAL A 24 -1.89 -17.81 4.24
N PRO A 25 -0.55 -17.76 4.39
CA PRO A 25 0.12 -16.56 4.87
C PRO A 25 -0.29 -15.30 4.09
N LEU A 26 -0.28 -14.15 4.77
CA LEU A 26 -0.79 -12.87 4.23
C LEU A 26 -0.13 -12.44 2.92
N ARG A 27 1.09 -12.91 2.61
CA ARG A 27 1.81 -12.65 1.36
C ARG A 27 1.51 -13.61 0.22
N ASP A 28 0.97 -14.79 0.54
CA ASP A 28 0.85 -15.89 -0.43
C ASP A 28 -0.46 -15.83 -1.20
N GLY A 29 -1.53 -15.31 -0.61
CA GLY A 29 -2.84 -15.29 -1.26
C GLY A 29 -4.02 -15.20 -0.31
N LEU A 30 -5.10 -15.87 -0.70
CA LEU A 30 -6.34 -16.01 0.06
C LEU A 30 -6.39 -17.37 0.78
N VAL A 31 -6.44 -18.45 0.00
CA VAL A 31 -6.67 -19.81 0.49
C VAL A 31 -5.96 -20.84 -0.39
N ARG A 32 -5.69 -22.02 0.16
CA ARG A 32 -5.19 -23.20 -0.56
C ARG A 32 -6.12 -24.38 -0.40
N ALA A 33 -6.26 -25.17 -1.46
CA ALA A 33 -6.73 -26.55 -1.37
C ALA A 33 -5.54 -27.45 -1.05
N PRO A 34 -5.58 -28.26 0.02
CA PRO A 34 -4.50 -29.20 0.33
C PRO A 34 -4.39 -30.27 -0.75
N ARG A 35 -3.28 -31.03 -0.75
CA ARG A 35 -3.07 -32.14 -1.70
C ARG A 35 -4.26 -33.11 -1.68
N ARG A 36 -4.80 -33.43 -2.86
CA ARG A 36 -6.00 -34.27 -3.06
C ARG A 36 -7.25 -33.74 -2.35
N GLY A 37 -7.24 -32.47 -1.99
CA GLY A 37 -8.32 -31.78 -1.32
C GLY A 37 -9.19 -31.02 -2.31
N ARG A 38 -10.43 -30.76 -1.90
CA ARG A 38 -11.35 -29.88 -2.60
C ARG A 38 -12.12 -29.05 -1.59
N GLY A 39 -12.57 -27.90 -2.01
CA GLY A 39 -13.32 -27.00 -1.16
C GLY A 39 -13.76 -25.75 -1.88
N PHE A 40 -14.38 -24.83 -1.15
CA PHE A 40 -14.77 -23.54 -1.68
C PHE A 40 -14.54 -22.40 -0.71
N LEU A 41 -14.40 -21.21 -1.29
CA LEU A 41 -14.44 -19.91 -0.64
C LEU A 41 -15.70 -19.19 -1.15
N GLU A 42 -16.62 -18.85 -0.28
CA GLU A 42 -17.79 -18.00 -0.56
C GLU A 42 -17.62 -16.65 0.13
N SER A 43 -17.63 -15.57 -0.65
CA SER A 43 -17.51 -14.22 -0.10
C SER A 43 -18.66 -13.89 0.86
N PRO A 44 -18.46 -12.98 1.84
CA PRO A 44 -19.61 -12.34 2.47
C PRO A 44 -20.48 -11.65 1.41
N GLU A 45 -21.70 -11.28 1.79
CA GLU A 45 -22.51 -10.39 0.98
C GLU A 45 -21.79 -9.05 0.76
N ILE A 46 -21.70 -8.64 -0.50
CA ILE A 46 -21.07 -7.39 -0.92
C ILE A 46 -22.15 -6.48 -1.49
N GLU A 47 -22.53 -5.48 -0.69
CA GLU A 47 -23.36 -4.36 -1.14
C GLU A 47 -22.55 -3.42 -2.02
N THR A 48 -23.14 -2.96 -3.12
CA THR A 48 -22.47 -2.05 -4.05
C THR A 48 -22.99 -0.62 -3.86
N PRO A 49 -22.13 0.42 -3.95
CA PRO A 49 -22.58 1.81 -3.75
C PRO A 49 -23.66 2.31 -4.73
N GLY A 50 -23.86 1.61 -5.85
CA GLY A 50 -24.91 1.89 -6.83
C GLY A 50 -25.38 0.60 -7.50
N ALA A 51 -26.50 0.66 -8.21
CA ALA A 51 -27.06 -0.49 -8.90
C ALA A 51 -26.26 -0.82 -10.18
N PHE A 52 -26.17 -2.11 -10.54
CA PHE A 52 -25.36 -2.58 -11.68
C PHE A 52 -26.07 -3.66 -12.50
N ASP A 53 -25.72 -3.80 -13.78
CA ASP A 53 -26.26 -4.83 -14.69
C ASP A 53 -25.20 -5.61 -15.48
N ASP A 54 -23.93 -5.31 -15.26
CA ASP A 54 -22.80 -5.89 -15.97
C ASP A 54 -21.73 -6.30 -14.97
N ILE A 55 -21.28 -7.56 -15.04
CA ILE A 55 -20.35 -8.13 -14.08
C ILE A 55 -19.26 -8.91 -14.81
N VAL A 56 -18.01 -8.67 -14.46
CA VAL A 56 -16.85 -9.48 -14.86
C VAL A 56 -16.11 -9.92 -13.62
N ALA A 57 -15.84 -11.22 -13.52
CA ALA A 57 -15.15 -11.83 -12.40
C ALA A 57 -13.78 -12.34 -12.86
N SER A 58 -12.75 -12.14 -12.04
CA SER A 58 -11.39 -12.58 -12.36
C SER A 58 -10.65 -13.09 -11.13
N TRP A 59 -9.59 -13.85 -11.36
CA TRP A 59 -8.80 -14.48 -10.30
C TRP A 59 -7.32 -14.52 -10.66
N ASN A 60 -6.50 -14.61 -9.62
CA ASN A 60 -5.11 -15.06 -9.73
C ASN A 60 -4.98 -16.35 -8.93
N ALA A 61 -4.51 -17.42 -9.56
CA ALA A 61 -4.33 -18.71 -8.91
C ALA A 61 -3.01 -19.35 -9.34
N ARG A 62 -2.50 -20.28 -8.54
CA ARG A 62 -1.47 -21.23 -8.94
C ARG A 62 -2.10 -22.61 -8.96
N LEU A 63 -2.36 -23.11 -10.16
CA LEU A 63 -3.00 -24.40 -10.40
C LEU A 63 -1.96 -25.39 -10.93
N PRO A 64 -1.65 -26.47 -10.21
CA PRO A 64 -0.98 -27.64 -10.77
C PRO A 64 -1.77 -28.24 -11.96
N GLU A 65 -1.13 -29.05 -12.79
CA GLU A 65 -1.76 -29.65 -13.99
C GLU A 65 -3.04 -30.46 -13.69
N ASP A 66 -3.10 -31.10 -12.53
CA ASP A 66 -4.23 -31.91 -12.06
C ASP A 66 -5.14 -31.16 -11.06
N ALA A 67 -5.09 -29.83 -11.06
CA ALA A 67 -5.96 -28.97 -10.26
C ALA A 67 -6.99 -28.25 -11.13
N SER A 68 -8.10 -27.85 -10.52
CA SER A 68 -9.13 -27.04 -11.16
C SER A 68 -9.61 -25.91 -10.27
N LEU A 69 -10.14 -24.87 -10.92
CA LEU A 69 -10.80 -23.73 -10.31
C LEU A 69 -12.12 -23.47 -11.04
N ARG A 70 -13.16 -23.20 -10.27
CA ARG A 70 -14.46 -22.71 -10.78
C ARG A 70 -14.84 -21.45 -10.03
N MET A 71 -15.15 -20.39 -10.76
CA MET A 71 -15.62 -19.13 -10.18
C MET A 71 -17.06 -18.89 -10.57
N SER A 72 -17.90 -18.68 -9.56
CA SER A 72 -19.34 -18.43 -9.71
C SER A 72 -19.74 -17.14 -9.04
N VAL A 73 -20.77 -16.47 -9.57
CA VAL A 73 -21.34 -15.25 -9.00
C VAL A 73 -22.85 -15.41 -8.85
N ARG A 74 -23.41 -14.87 -7.78
CA ARG A 74 -24.86 -14.65 -7.64
C ARG A 74 -25.12 -13.20 -7.27
N VAL A 75 -26.30 -12.70 -7.61
CA VAL A 75 -26.69 -11.30 -7.39
C VAL A 75 -27.98 -11.21 -6.60
N ARG A 76 -28.13 -10.15 -5.81
CA ARG A 76 -29.37 -9.86 -5.09
C ARG A 76 -30.12 -8.72 -5.77
N ARG A 77 -31.39 -8.98 -6.10
CA ARG A 77 -32.31 -8.03 -6.69
C ARG A 77 -33.62 -8.07 -5.91
N ALA A 78 -34.10 -6.91 -5.45
CA ALA A 78 -35.35 -6.79 -4.71
C ALA A 78 -35.48 -7.76 -3.51
N GLY A 79 -34.36 -8.02 -2.82
CA GLY A 79 -34.31 -8.94 -1.67
C GLY A 79 -34.11 -10.41 -2.02
N GLU A 80 -34.20 -10.79 -3.29
CA GLU A 80 -34.04 -12.18 -3.74
C GLU A 80 -32.66 -12.43 -4.36
N TRP A 81 -32.05 -13.55 -4.00
CA TRP A 81 -30.79 -14.02 -4.59
C TRP A 81 -31.04 -14.84 -5.85
N SER A 82 -30.25 -14.58 -6.90
CA SER A 82 -30.21 -15.44 -8.07
C SER A 82 -29.62 -16.82 -7.73
N PRO A 83 -29.89 -17.84 -8.56
CA PRO A 83 -28.99 -18.99 -8.66
C PRO A 83 -27.55 -18.55 -8.95
N TRP A 84 -26.59 -19.42 -8.67
CA TRP A 84 -25.19 -19.20 -9.01
C TRP A 84 -24.99 -19.31 -10.53
N PHE A 85 -24.37 -18.30 -11.12
CA PHE A 85 -23.86 -18.33 -12.49
C PHE A 85 -22.39 -18.73 -12.45
N LEU A 86 -22.01 -19.78 -13.18
CA LEU A 86 -20.60 -20.11 -13.39
C LEU A 86 -20.03 -19.14 -14.42
N VAL A 87 -19.07 -18.31 -14.02
CA VAL A 87 -18.53 -17.22 -14.84
C VAL A 87 -17.08 -17.44 -15.27
N GLY A 88 -16.41 -18.46 -14.75
CA GLY A 88 -15.07 -18.81 -15.18
C GLY A 88 -14.62 -20.18 -14.72
N THR A 89 -13.81 -20.86 -15.53
CA THR A 89 -13.16 -22.10 -15.15
C THR A 89 -11.69 -22.09 -15.56
N ALA A 90 -10.85 -22.78 -14.78
CA ALA A 90 -9.45 -22.97 -15.11
C ALA A 90 -8.97 -24.35 -14.68
N THR A 91 -8.10 -24.92 -15.52
CA THR A 91 -7.29 -26.11 -15.23
C THR A 91 -5.85 -25.79 -15.66
N ALA A 92 -5.09 -26.77 -16.17
CA ALA A 92 -3.86 -26.50 -16.93
C ALA A 92 -4.11 -25.58 -18.15
N SER A 93 -5.33 -25.56 -18.69
CA SER A 93 -5.79 -24.64 -19.73
C SER A 93 -7.02 -23.85 -19.29
N PHE A 94 -7.34 -22.81 -20.06
CA PHE A 94 -8.56 -22.02 -19.86
C PHE A 94 -9.66 -22.46 -20.83
N ALA A 95 -10.89 -22.49 -20.33
CA ALA A 95 -12.07 -22.80 -21.11
C ALA A 95 -13.27 -22.08 -20.50
N SER A 96 -13.97 -21.29 -21.31
CA SER A 96 -15.16 -20.58 -20.82
C SER A 96 -16.29 -21.56 -20.55
N PRO A 97 -17.08 -21.32 -19.49
CA PRO A 97 -18.16 -22.22 -19.13
C PRO A 97 -19.25 -22.24 -20.22
N PRO A 98 -20.10 -23.29 -20.25
CA PRO A 98 -21.25 -23.31 -21.15
C PRO A 98 -22.14 -22.08 -20.96
N ALA A 99 -22.83 -21.67 -22.04
CA ALA A 99 -23.81 -20.61 -22.00
C ALA A 99 -24.88 -20.90 -20.94
N GLN A 100 -25.19 -19.89 -20.14
CA GLN A 100 -26.16 -19.96 -19.05
C GLN A 100 -27.10 -18.77 -19.15
N GLU A 101 -28.40 -19.00 -19.02
CA GLU A 101 -29.42 -17.96 -18.99
C GLU A 101 -30.55 -18.36 -18.04
N ASN A 102 -31.04 -17.40 -17.26
CA ASN A 102 -32.24 -17.52 -16.45
C ASN A 102 -32.91 -16.16 -16.28
N ALA A 103 -33.98 -16.08 -15.48
CA ALA A 103 -34.74 -14.84 -15.28
C ALA A 103 -33.93 -13.64 -14.72
N PHE A 104 -32.75 -13.87 -14.12
CA PHE A 104 -31.86 -12.83 -13.63
C PHE A 104 -30.90 -12.30 -14.69
N GLY A 105 -30.53 -13.09 -15.69
CA GLY A 105 -29.52 -12.71 -16.67
C GLY A 105 -28.91 -13.88 -17.41
N ARG A 106 -27.85 -13.59 -18.18
CA ARG A 106 -27.09 -14.57 -18.98
C ARG A 106 -25.59 -14.33 -18.91
N VAL A 107 -24.81 -15.39 -19.07
CA VAL A 107 -23.34 -15.33 -19.17
C VAL A 107 -22.95 -15.29 -20.66
N GLU A 108 -22.33 -14.19 -21.07
CA GLU A 108 -21.78 -13.96 -22.41
C GLU A 108 -20.26 -14.17 -22.39
N VAL A 109 -19.83 -15.43 -22.53
CA VAL A 109 -18.42 -15.87 -22.46
C VAL A 109 -17.78 -15.57 -21.11
N ASP A 110 -17.43 -14.32 -20.86
CA ASP A 110 -16.72 -13.81 -19.68
C ASP A 110 -17.51 -12.78 -18.85
N THR A 111 -18.67 -12.34 -19.36
CA THR A 111 -19.47 -11.27 -18.76
C THR A 111 -20.85 -11.77 -18.36
N LEU A 112 -21.25 -11.58 -17.10
CA LEU A 112 -22.64 -11.80 -16.67
C LEU A 112 -23.45 -10.53 -16.90
N LYS A 113 -24.40 -10.60 -17.83
CA LYS A 113 -25.35 -9.53 -18.16
C LYS A 113 -26.67 -9.79 -17.43
N LEU A 114 -27.09 -8.84 -16.60
CA LEU A 114 -28.35 -8.95 -15.85
C LEU A 114 -29.53 -8.42 -16.66
N SER A 115 -30.69 -9.06 -16.51
CA SER A 115 -31.95 -8.62 -17.12
C SER A 115 -32.51 -7.35 -16.46
N ARG A 116 -32.14 -7.10 -15.20
CA ARG A 116 -32.43 -5.88 -14.43
C ARG A 116 -31.31 -5.63 -13.43
N LYS A 117 -31.12 -4.37 -13.03
CA LYS A 117 -30.06 -3.99 -12.10
C LYS A 117 -30.17 -4.69 -10.74
N ALA A 118 -29.02 -5.05 -10.16
CA ALA A 118 -28.87 -5.60 -8.81
C ALA A 118 -28.16 -4.60 -7.89
N GLY A 119 -28.28 -4.79 -6.58
CA GLY A 119 -27.64 -3.91 -5.56
C GLY A 119 -26.55 -4.59 -4.73
N ALA A 120 -26.44 -5.91 -4.82
CA ALA A 120 -25.42 -6.68 -4.13
C ALA A 120 -25.05 -7.94 -4.92
N PHE A 121 -23.86 -8.47 -4.64
CA PHE A 121 -23.43 -9.76 -5.17
C PHE A 121 -22.70 -10.60 -4.12
N GLN A 122 -22.52 -11.87 -4.44
CA GLN A 122 -21.56 -12.76 -3.81
C GLN A 122 -20.81 -13.52 -4.89
N TYR A 123 -19.56 -13.87 -4.61
CA TYR A 123 -18.79 -14.78 -5.43
C TYR A 123 -18.44 -16.04 -4.65
N ARG A 124 -18.27 -17.14 -5.38
CA ARG A 124 -17.76 -18.40 -4.87
C ARG A 124 -16.62 -18.87 -5.76
N VAL A 125 -15.51 -19.28 -5.14
CA VAL A 125 -14.41 -19.95 -5.83
C VAL A 125 -14.28 -21.36 -5.29
N GLU A 126 -14.52 -22.34 -6.13
CA GLU A 126 -14.29 -23.75 -5.84
C GLU A 126 -12.88 -24.12 -6.32
N LEU A 127 -12.10 -24.77 -5.47
CA LEU A 127 -10.77 -25.27 -5.80
C LEU A 127 -10.72 -26.77 -5.59
N GLU A 128 -10.14 -27.47 -6.55
CA GLU A 128 -9.78 -28.87 -6.43
C GLU A 128 -8.29 -29.04 -6.74
N ALA A 129 -7.58 -29.71 -5.85
CA ALA A 129 -6.16 -29.96 -5.97
C ALA A 129 -5.90 -31.45 -6.19
N GLY A 130 -5.05 -31.78 -7.14
CA GLY A 130 -4.56 -33.14 -7.33
C GLY A 130 -3.34 -33.44 -6.45
N ARG A 131 -2.23 -33.87 -7.03
CA ARG A 131 -1.03 -34.32 -6.32
C ARG A 131 -0.27 -33.20 -5.60
N LYS A 132 -0.45 -31.97 -6.05
CA LYS A 132 0.12 -30.75 -5.44
C LYS A 132 -1.02 -29.84 -4.98
N PRO A 133 -0.82 -29.02 -3.92
CA PRO A 133 -1.81 -28.03 -3.49
C PRO A 133 -2.12 -27.01 -4.60
N ALA A 134 -3.37 -26.57 -4.67
CA ALA A 134 -3.81 -25.46 -5.50
C ALA A 134 -3.97 -24.20 -4.63
N LEU A 135 -3.61 -23.04 -5.15
CA LEU A 135 -3.57 -21.79 -4.40
C LEU A 135 -4.40 -20.72 -5.10
N LEU A 136 -5.36 -20.12 -4.40
CA LEU A 136 -6.03 -18.89 -4.82
C LEU A 136 -5.31 -17.70 -4.19
N ARG A 137 -4.78 -16.80 -5.03
CA ARG A 137 -4.00 -15.62 -4.61
C ARG A 137 -4.81 -14.34 -4.52
N LEU A 138 -5.77 -14.19 -5.43
CA LEU A 138 -6.65 -13.02 -5.54
C LEU A 138 -7.97 -13.45 -6.17
N ALA A 139 -9.07 -12.87 -5.70
CA ALA A 139 -10.36 -12.91 -6.37
C ALA A 139 -10.84 -11.46 -6.55
N ALA A 140 -11.32 -11.13 -7.74
CA ALA A 140 -11.86 -9.82 -8.04
C ALA A 140 -13.20 -9.93 -8.78
N VAL A 141 -14.12 -9.05 -8.43
CA VAL A 141 -15.40 -8.88 -9.14
C VAL A 141 -15.58 -7.42 -9.43
N THR A 142 -15.78 -7.13 -10.70
CA THR A 142 -16.03 -5.79 -11.21
C THR A 142 -17.46 -5.72 -11.72
N VAL A 143 -18.19 -4.73 -11.21
CA VAL A 143 -19.57 -4.45 -11.59
C VAL A 143 -19.68 -3.08 -12.22
N CYS A 144 -20.68 -2.88 -13.07
CA CYS A 144 -20.91 -1.60 -13.71
C CYS A 144 -22.36 -1.38 -14.10
N ASP A 145 -22.75 -0.11 -14.10
CA ASP A 145 -23.92 0.42 -14.76
C ASP A 145 -23.57 0.89 -16.17
N ALA A 146 -24.49 0.70 -17.12
CA ALA A 146 -24.30 0.95 -18.54
C ALA A 146 -23.92 2.40 -18.90
N ASP A 147 -24.24 3.36 -18.04
CA ASP A 147 -24.26 4.76 -18.41
C ASP A 147 -22.93 5.48 -18.17
N ALA A 148 -22.55 6.31 -19.15
CA ALA A 148 -21.41 7.21 -19.11
C ALA A 148 -21.80 8.57 -19.73
N PRO A 149 -21.24 9.69 -19.25
CA PRO A 149 -21.41 10.96 -19.96
C PRO A 149 -20.77 10.86 -21.36
N PRO A 150 -21.35 11.50 -22.38
CA PRO A 150 -20.84 11.44 -23.76
C PRO A 150 -19.48 12.12 -23.91
N GLU A 151 -19.19 13.10 -23.06
CA GLU A 151 -17.95 13.87 -23.06
C GLU A 151 -17.11 13.56 -21.81
N PRO A 152 -15.77 13.57 -21.93
CA PRO A 152 -14.89 13.43 -20.78
C PRO A 152 -14.94 14.69 -19.91
N PRO A 153 -14.54 14.59 -18.63
CA PRO A 153 -14.38 15.77 -17.80
C PRO A 153 -13.34 16.73 -18.36
N ALA A 154 -13.47 18.00 -17.96
CA ALA A 154 -12.57 19.07 -18.39
C ALA A 154 -11.12 18.73 -18.04
N PHE A 155 -10.23 18.96 -18.99
CA PHE A 155 -8.80 18.75 -18.81
C PHE A 155 -8.25 19.62 -17.67
N ARG A 156 -7.34 19.04 -16.90
CA ARG A 156 -6.60 19.69 -15.80
C ARG A 156 -5.18 19.15 -15.85
N ASP A 157 -4.17 19.97 -15.60
CA ASP A 157 -2.80 19.46 -15.55
C ASP A 157 -2.55 18.58 -14.31
N GLY A 158 -1.57 17.68 -14.40
CA GLY A 158 -1.18 16.83 -13.29
C GLY A 158 0.07 15.96 -13.53
N PRO A 159 0.51 15.21 -12.50
CA PRO A 159 1.73 14.39 -12.53
C PRO A 159 1.68 13.19 -13.49
N TRP A 160 0.52 12.98 -14.12
CA TRP A 160 0.27 11.97 -15.15
C TRP A 160 0.64 12.42 -16.56
N ILE A 161 1.02 13.70 -16.75
CA ILE A 161 1.62 14.19 -18.00
C ILE A 161 3.03 13.61 -18.12
N ARG A 162 3.09 12.37 -18.58
CA ARG A 162 4.30 11.57 -18.75
C ARG A 162 3.99 10.41 -19.68
N GLU A 163 5.04 9.79 -20.18
CA GLU A 163 4.98 8.53 -20.90
C GLU A 163 5.80 7.47 -20.19
N LEU A 164 5.20 6.30 -20.00
CA LEU A 164 5.84 5.11 -19.48
C LEU A 164 6.54 4.39 -20.63
N ALA A 165 7.78 3.96 -20.40
CA ALA A 165 8.62 3.31 -21.40
C ALA A 165 8.19 1.86 -21.65
N VAL A 166 7.06 1.68 -22.35
CA VAL A 166 6.55 0.37 -22.77
C VAL A 166 7.18 0.00 -24.11
N GLU A 167 7.82 -1.18 -24.19
CA GLU A 167 8.40 -1.69 -25.44
C GLU A 167 7.30 -2.03 -26.46
N PRO A 168 7.30 -1.42 -27.66
CA PRO A 168 6.23 -1.61 -28.64
C PRO A 168 6.25 -3.01 -29.27
N ARG A 169 5.07 -3.59 -29.48
CA ARG A 169 4.87 -4.86 -30.19
C ARG A 169 3.69 -4.76 -31.13
N SER A 170 3.87 -5.26 -32.35
CA SER A 170 2.83 -5.34 -33.37
C SER A 170 2.35 -6.78 -33.48
N GLN A 171 1.03 -6.99 -33.46
CA GLN A 171 0.42 -8.30 -33.69
C GLN A 171 0.66 -8.81 -35.11
N PHE A 172 0.90 -7.91 -36.06
CA PHE A 172 1.22 -8.23 -37.46
C PHE A 172 2.64 -8.78 -37.66
N LYS A 173 3.43 -8.89 -36.58
CA LYS A 173 4.72 -9.60 -36.57
C LYS A 173 4.64 -11.05 -36.08
N GLU A 174 3.44 -11.51 -35.75
CA GLU A 174 3.16 -12.90 -35.35
C GLU A 174 2.63 -13.72 -36.55
N PRO A 175 2.45 -15.05 -36.44
CA PRO A 175 1.95 -15.89 -37.53
C PRO A 175 0.62 -15.38 -38.12
N ALA A 176 0.50 -15.42 -39.46
CA ALA A 176 -0.58 -14.80 -40.22
C ALA A 176 -1.99 -15.19 -39.75
N GLU A 177 -2.16 -16.44 -39.36
CA GLU A 177 -3.40 -17.01 -38.85
C GLU A 177 -3.85 -16.46 -37.49
N LEU A 178 -2.98 -15.76 -36.76
CA LEU A 178 -3.27 -15.14 -35.47
C LEU A 178 -3.40 -13.62 -35.53
N GLN A 179 -2.86 -12.98 -36.57
CA GLN A 179 -2.63 -11.52 -36.62
C GLN A 179 -3.89 -10.68 -36.42
N TRP A 180 -5.09 -11.23 -36.59
CA TRP A 180 -6.35 -10.50 -36.45
C TRP A 180 -7.06 -10.72 -35.11
N ASP A 181 -6.61 -11.68 -34.29
CA ASP A 181 -7.32 -12.13 -33.09
C ASP A 181 -6.53 -11.93 -31.79
N ILE A 182 -5.26 -11.51 -31.87
CA ILE A 182 -4.32 -11.51 -30.74
C ILE A 182 -3.98 -10.12 -30.18
N CYS A 183 -4.82 -9.10 -30.42
CA CYS A 183 -4.61 -7.75 -29.87
C CYS A 183 -4.48 -7.76 -28.32
N SER A 184 -5.27 -8.60 -27.64
CA SER A 184 -5.21 -8.78 -26.18
C SER A 184 -3.88 -9.37 -25.70
N PRO A 185 -3.47 -10.59 -26.10
CA PRO A 185 -2.18 -11.15 -25.66
C PRO A 185 -0.96 -10.35 -26.13
N THR A 186 -1.05 -9.61 -27.24
CA THR A 186 0.01 -8.67 -27.67
C THR A 186 0.14 -7.49 -26.70
N SER A 187 -0.99 -6.89 -26.31
CA SER A 187 -1.04 -5.84 -25.29
C SER A 187 -0.53 -6.34 -23.93
N LEU A 188 -0.96 -7.53 -23.51
CA LEU A 188 -0.48 -8.17 -22.29
C LEU A 188 1.04 -8.43 -22.34
N ALA A 189 1.58 -8.88 -23.49
CA ALA A 189 3.01 -9.11 -23.65
C ALA A 189 3.85 -7.83 -23.52
N MET A 190 3.33 -6.69 -24.00
CA MET A 190 3.97 -5.38 -23.81
C MET A 190 4.04 -4.99 -22.33
N VAL A 191 2.92 -5.13 -21.60
CA VAL A 191 2.88 -4.77 -20.17
C VAL A 191 3.67 -5.76 -19.31
N LEU A 192 3.66 -7.05 -19.63
CA LEU A 192 4.56 -8.04 -19.01
C LEU A 192 6.04 -7.64 -19.19
N GLY A 193 6.41 -7.15 -20.37
CA GLY A 193 7.76 -6.67 -20.64
C GLY A 193 8.15 -5.45 -19.80
N PHE A 194 7.22 -4.49 -19.64
CA PHE A 194 7.41 -3.31 -18.80
C PHE A 194 7.73 -3.68 -17.34
N TRP A 195 7.08 -4.71 -16.79
CA TRP A 195 7.32 -5.22 -15.44
C TRP A 195 8.46 -6.25 -15.35
N GLY A 196 9.29 -6.40 -16.39
CA GLY A 196 10.41 -7.34 -16.41
C GLY A 196 10.03 -8.82 -16.58
N ALA A 197 8.73 -9.15 -16.62
CA ALA A 197 8.21 -10.50 -16.86
C ALA A 197 8.16 -10.86 -18.37
N ARG A 198 9.19 -10.50 -19.14
CA ARG A 198 9.22 -10.62 -20.60
C ARG A 198 8.81 -12.02 -21.09
N ARG A 199 7.84 -12.08 -22.01
CA ARG A 199 7.41 -13.29 -22.72
C ARG A 199 7.24 -13.01 -24.22
N PRO A 200 7.51 -13.97 -25.12
CA PRO A 200 7.10 -13.87 -26.52
C PRO A 200 5.57 -13.77 -26.62
N THR A 201 5.05 -12.97 -27.56
CA THR A 201 3.60 -12.78 -27.76
C THR A 201 2.88 -14.11 -27.98
N LEU A 202 3.45 -14.99 -28.83
CA LEU A 202 2.89 -16.30 -29.10
C LEU A 202 2.72 -17.17 -27.84
N LYS A 203 3.66 -17.08 -26.89
CA LYS A 203 3.56 -17.80 -25.60
C LYS A 203 2.44 -17.25 -24.73
N VAL A 204 2.21 -15.93 -24.78
CA VAL A 204 1.09 -15.30 -24.09
C VAL A 204 -0.23 -15.72 -24.75
N ALA A 205 -0.32 -15.65 -26.08
CA ALA A 205 -1.49 -16.08 -26.86
C ALA A 205 -1.87 -17.54 -26.58
N GLN A 206 -0.89 -18.46 -26.58
CA GLN A 206 -1.12 -19.86 -26.23
C GLN A 206 -1.70 -20.05 -24.82
N ARG A 207 -1.27 -19.21 -23.86
CA ARG A 207 -1.71 -19.34 -22.46
C ARG A 207 -3.12 -18.80 -22.23
N VAL A 208 -3.47 -17.67 -22.88
CA VAL A 208 -4.75 -16.98 -22.69
C VAL A 208 -5.88 -17.57 -23.54
N LYS A 209 -5.55 -18.43 -24.51
CA LYS A 209 -6.52 -19.01 -25.43
C LYS A 209 -7.65 -19.67 -24.66
N ASP A 210 -8.87 -19.24 -24.97
CA ASP A 210 -10.07 -19.95 -24.54
C ASP A 210 -10.25 -21.18 -25.43
N HIS A 211 -10.11 -22.37 -24.85
CA HIS A 211 -10.25 -23.62 -25.60
C HIS A 211 -11.72 -23.98 -25.92
N SER A 212 -12.71 -23.31 -25.34
CA SER A 212 -14.11 -23.55 -25.69
C SER A 212 -14.59 -22.69 -26.86
N THR A 213 -14.19 -21.41 -26.92
CA THR A 213 -14.60 -20.50 -28.00
C THR A 213 -13.54 -20.26 -29.07
N GLY A 214 -12.26 -20.54 -28.76
CA GLY A 214 -11.12 -20.28 -29.65
C GLY A 214 -10.57 -18.86 -29.60
N ILE A 215 -11.20 -17.95 -28.83
CA ILE A 215 -10.78 -16.54 -28.75
C ILE A 215 -9.56 -16.35 -27.83
N PHE A 216 -8.89 -15.20 -27.97
CA PHE A 216 -7.76 -14.80 -27.12
C PHE A 216 -8.06 -13.58 -26.23
N GLY A 217 -9.22 -12.95 -26.45
CA GLY A 217 -9.65 -11.71 -25.81
C GLY A 217 -10.46 -11.87 -24.53
N ASP A 218 -10.54 -13.08 -23.96
CA ASP A 218 -11.28 -13.35 -22.72
C ASP A 218 -10.62 -12.60 -21.54
N TRP A 219 -11.39 -11.72 -20.89
CA TRP A 219 -10.90 -10.81 -19.86
C TRP A 219 -10.29 -11.54 -18.65
N PRO A 220 -11.03 -12.44 -17.96
CA PRO A 220 -10.50 -13.26 -16.88
C PRO A 220 -9.24 -14.04 -17.25
N PHE A 221 -9.17 -14.61 -18.45
CA PHE A 221 -8.04 -15.45 -18.85
C PHE A 221 -6.76 -14.65 -19.09
N ASN A 222 -6.86 -13.43 -19.61
CA ASN A 222 -5.69 -12.57 -19.77
C ASN A 222 -5.07 -12.18 -18.42
N VAL A 223 -5.88 -11.83 -17.42
CA VAL A 223 -5.37 -11.48 -16.09
C VAL A 223 -4.91 -12.71 -15.31
N ALA A 224 -5.58 -13.85 -15.44
CA ALA A 224 -5.13 -15.10 -14.85
C ALA A 224 -3.79 -15.57 -15.46
N ALA A 225 -3.58 -15.40 -16.77
CA ALA A 225 -2.29 -15.68 -17.42
C ALA A 225 -1.18 -14.73 -16.93
N ALA A 226 -1.48 -13.44 -16.74
CA ALA A 226 -0.53 -12.49 -16.16
C ALA A 226 -0.03 -12.98 -14.78
N ALA A 227 -0.93 -13.56 -13.98
CA ALA A 227 -0.58 -14.15 -12.70
C ALA A 227 0.31 -15.39 -12.79
N ASP A 228 0.09 -16.25 -13.79
CA ASP A 228 0.98 -17.38 -14.07
C ASP A 228 2.38 -16.93 -14.50
N PHE A 229 2.49 -15.74 -15.11
CA PHE A 229 3.76 -15.12 -15.46
C PHE A 229 4.42 -14.35 -14.31
N GLY A 230 3.81 -14.35 -13.11
CA GLY A 230 4.41 -13.83 -11.89
C GLY A 230 3.93 -12.44 -11.48
N LEU A 231 3.03 -11.83 -12.23
CA LEU A 231 2.42 -10.56 -11.86
C LEU A 231 1.18 -10.76 -10.99
N GLU A 232 0.62 -9.66 -10.51
CA GLU A 232 -0.74 -9.64 -10.00
C GLU A 232 -1.60 -8.82 -10.98
N ALA A 233 -2.78 -9.33 -11.32
CA ALA A 233 -3.67 -8.69 -12.26
C ALA A 233 -5.14 -8.88 -11.90
N TRP A 234 -6.01 -8.00 -12.38
CA TRP A 234 -7.46 -8.16 -12.30
C TRP A 234 -8.15 -7.31 -13.35
N VAL A 235 -9.38 -7.70 -13.71
CA VAL A 235 -10.25 -6.88 -14.56
C VAL A 235 -10.86 -5.77 -13.72
N SER A 236 -10.83 -4.55 -14.22
CA SER A 236 -11.47 -3.39 -13.62
C SER A 236 -12.29 -2.61 -14.65
N ARG A 237 -13.13 -1.71 -14.15
CA ARG A 237 -13.87 -0.74 -14.96
C ARG A 237 -13.61 0.61 -14.35
N LEU A 238 -12.80 1.39 -15.03
CA LEU A 238 -12.46 2.73 -14.58
C LEU A 238 -13.59 3.68 -15.00
N GLU A 239 -13.98 4.57 -14.10
CA GLU A 239 -15.14 5.44 -14.31
C GLU A 239 -14.84 6.58 -15.28
N SER A 240 -13.57 6.97 -15.39
CA SER A 240 -13.16 8.20 -16.04
C SER A 240 -11.74 8.16 -16.60
N ILE A 241 -11.39 9.16 -17.42
CA ILE A 241 -9.99 9.34 -17.85
C ILE A 241 -9.11 9.73 -16.67
N GLU A 242 -9.65 10.39 -15.65
CA GLU A 242 -8.97 10.75 -14.42
C GLU A 242 -8.47 9.51 -13.65
N ASP A 243 -9.21 8.41 -13.72
CA ASP A 243 -8.77 7.13 -13.15
C ASP A 243 -7.59 6.55 -13.93
N LEU A 244 -7.62 6.60 -15.27
CA LEU A 244 -6.45 6.23 -16.10
C LEU A 244 -5.24 7.10 -15.79
N GLN A 245 -5.45 8.40 -15.59
CA GLN A 245 -4.41 9.34 -15.19
C GLN A 245 -3.80 8.96 -13.85
N ALA A 246 -4.62 8.56 -12.87
CA ALA A 246 -4.13 8.09 -11.57
C ALA A 246 -3.23 6.85 -11.72
N GLU A 247 -3.61 5.90 -12.57
CA GLU A 247 -2.78 4.71 -12.87
C GLU A 247 -1.44 5.08 -13.52
N ILE A 248 -1.45 5.97 -14.51
CA ILE A 248 -0.21 6.45 -15.17
C ILE A 248 0.68 7.23 -14.19
N ALA A 249 0.09 8.10 -13.35
CA ALA A 249 0.83 8.82 -12.30
C ALA A 249 1.49 7.84 -11.32
N ALA A 250 0.82 6.73 -11.00
CA ALA A 250 1.35 5.64 -10.20
C ALA A 250 2.37 4.75 -10.94
N GLY A 251 2.68 5.06 -12.20
CA GLY A 251 3.66 4.33 -13.01
C GLY A 251 3.13 3.02 -13.60
N ARG A 252 1.80 2.84 -13.69
CA ARG A 252 1.17 1.61 -14.17
C ARG A 252 0.58 1.82 -15.57
N PRO A 253 1.10 1.18 -16.62
CA PRO A 253 0.44 1.18 -17.93
C PRO A 253 -0.83 0.33 -17.85
N VAL A 254 -1.88 0.74 -18.58
CA VAL A 254 -3.22 0.14 -18.47
C VAL A 254 -3.64 -0.44 -19.81
N VAL A 255 -4.09 -1.69 -19.83
CA VAL A 255 -4.71 -2.25 -21.04
C VAL A 255 -6.20 -1.96 -21.03
N VAL A 256 -6.69 -1.36 -22.10
CA VAL A 256 -8.08 -0.96 -22.29
C VAL A 256 -8.71 -1.72 -23.44
N SER A 257 -10.04 -1.76 -23.52
CA SER A 257 -10.74 -2.11 -24.76
C SER A 257 -11.44 -0.93 -25.39
N LEU A 258 -11.31 -0.86 -26.71
CA LEU A 258 -11.88 0.16 -27.57
C LEU A 258 -12.95 -0.46 -28.48
N THR A 259 -14.01 0.29 -28.73
CA THR A 259 -14.97 0.06 -29.81
C THR A 259 -15.24 1.38 -30.50
N PHE A 260 -15.08 1.41 -31.81
CA PHE A 260 -15.31 2.59 -32.62
C PHE A 260 -15.66 2.19 -34.05
N GLY A 261 -16.48 3.00 -34.70
CA GLY A 261 -16.81 2.90 -36.12
C GLY A 261 -15.86 3.70 -37.00
N LYS A 262 -16.11 3.64 -38.31
CA LYS A 262 -15.30 4.31 -39.32
C LYS A 262 -15.19 5.82 -39.08
N GLY A 263 -13.96 6.31 -38.94
CA GLY A 263 -13.66 7.73 -38.76
C GLY A 263 -13.86 8.27 -37.34
N GLU A 264 -14.34 7.46 -36.39
CA GLU A 264 -14.56 7.88 -35.01
C GLU A 264 -13.26 7.97 -34.21
N MET A 265 -12.21 7.26 -34.64
CA MET A 265 -10.89 7.28 -34.00
C MET A 265 -9.78 7.64 -35.01
N PRO A 266 -9.60 8.94 -35.32
CA PRO A 266 -8.58 9.38 -36.28
C PRO A 266 -7.17 8.91 -35.91
N GLY A 267 -6.44 8.39 -36.90
CA GLY A 267 -5.07 7.91 -36.75
C GLY A 267 -4.93 6.48 -36.21
N ALA A 268 -6.05 5.81 -35.86
CA ALA A 268 -6.03 4.40 -35.51
C ALA A 268 -5.59 3.53 -36.71
N PRO A 269 -4.88 2.40 -36.48
CA PRO A 269 -4.51 1.47 -37.55
C PRO A 269 -5.69 0.68 -38.10
N LEU A 270 -6.78 0.57 -37.32
CA LEU A 270 -8.02 -0.06 -37.72
C LEU A 270 -9.02 1.03 -38.12
N ASP A 271 -9.75 0.81 -39.21
CA ASP A 271 -10.84 1.72 -39.62
C ASP A 271 -12.03 1.65 -38.66
N GLU A 272 -12.37 0.45 -38.17
CA GLU A 272 -13.44 0.19 -37.20
C GLU A 272 -13.16 -1.09 -36.41
N THR A 273 -13.79 -1.23 -35.23
CA THR A 273 -13.69 -2.44 -34.42
C THR A 273 -14.84 -2.59 -33.43
N LYS A 274 -15.32 -3.84 -33.28
CA LYS A 274 -16.28 -4.25 -32.23
C LYS A 274 -15.60 -4.60 -30.91
N GLY A 275 -14.27 -4.62 -30.87
CA GLY A 275 -13.47 -4.95 -29.70
C GLY A 275 -11.99 -5.01 -30.07
N HIS A 276 -11.23 -4.05 -29.59
CA HIS A 276 -9.78 -3.97 -29.79
C HIS A 276 -9.11 -3.67 -28.46
N LEU A 277 -7.99 -4.31 -28.15
CA LEU A 277 -7.24 -4.03 -26.94
C LEU A 277 -5.93 -3.31 -27.27
N ALA A 278 -5.62 -2.31 -26.46
CA ALA A 278 -4.43 -1.48 -26.59
C ALA A 278 -3.94 -1.03 -25.22
N VAL A 279 -2.69 -0.58 -25.13
CA VAL A 279 -2.07 -0.16 -23.86
C VAL A 279 -2.01 1.35 -23.79
N VAL A 280 -2.67 1.96 -22.82
CA VAL A 280 -2.41 3.37 -22.47
C VAL A 280 -1.10 3.42 -21.69
N SER A 281 -0.11 4.13 -22.23
CA SER A 281 1.22 4.28 -21.62
C SER A 281 1.48 5.69 -21.12
N GLY A 282 0.62 6.66 -21.40
CA GLY A 282 0.88 8.03 -20.97
C GLY A 282 -0.15 9.05 -21.43
N PHE A 283 0.16 10.30 -21.14
CA PHE A 283 -0.61 11.46 -21.58
C PHE A 283 0.32 12.56 -22.08
N THR A 284 -0.11 13.28 -23.12
CA THR A 284 0.57 14.48 -23.61
C THR A 284 0.28 15.68 -22.70
N PRO A 285 1.05 16.79 -22.81
CA PRO A 285 0.74 18.03 -22.09
C PRO A 285 -0.62 18.64 -22.46
N GLN A 286 -1.25 18.21 -23.55
CA GLN A 286 -2.57 18.65 -23.97
C GLN A 286 -3.70 17.76 -23.40
N GLY A 287 -3.34 16.67 -22.71
CA GLY A 287 -4.30 15.72 -22.13
C GLY A 287 -4.76 14.61 -23.05
N ASP A 288 -4.14 14.50 -24.23
CA ASP A 288 -4.37 13.41 -25.17
C ASP A 288 -3.61 12.15 -24.73
N LEU A 289 -4.12 11.00 -25.14
CA LEU A 289 -3.64 9.72 -24.65
C LEU A 289 -2.50 9.21 -25.53
N VAL A 290 -1.40 8.80 -24.90
CA VAL A 290 -0.35 8.03 -25.55
C VAL A 290 -0.70 6.56 -25.42
N VAL A 291 -0.89 5.90 -26.56
CA VAL A 291 -1.37 4.52 -26.64
C VAL A 291 -0.43 3.67 -27.49
N MET A 292 -0.07 2.49 -27.00
CA MET A 292 0.61 1.44 -27.74
C MET A 292 -0.46 0.54 -28.37
N ASP A 293 -0.73 0.76 -29.65
CA ASP A 293 -1.77 0.06 -30.41
C ASP A 293 -1.16 -1.14 -31.16
N PRO A 294 -1.46 -2.39 -30.73
CA PRO A 294 -0.82 -3.57 -31.30
C PRO A 294 -1.23 -3.84 -32.75
N ALA A 295 -2.34 -3.27 -33.23
CA ALA A 295 -2.80 -3.45 -34.61
C ALA A 295 -2.02 -2.61 -35.63
N ALA A 296 -0.97 -1.90 -35.21
CA ALA A 296 -0.06 -1.26 -36.14
C ALA A 296 0.70 -2.29 -37.00
N PRO A 297 1.01 -2.00 -38.28
CA PRO A 297 1.72 -2.95 -39.16
C PRO A 297 3.17 -3.20 -38.72
N GLU A 298 3.82 -2.19 -38.12
CA GLU A 298 5.22 -2.24 -37.70
C GLU A 298 5.37 -1.83 -36.24
N PRO A 299 6.31 -2.43 -35.46
CA PRO A 299 6.58 -2.03 -34.08
C PRO A 299 6.86 -0.52 -33.92
N ALA A 300 7.56 0.10 -34.88
CA ALA A 300 7.85 1.53 -34.87
C ALA A 300 6.59 2.42 -34.97
N SER A 301 5.47 1.87 -35.45
CA SER A 301 4.19 2.57 -35.62
C SER A 301 3.13 2.21 -34.57
N VAL A 302 3.50 1.41 -33.56
CA VAL A 302 2.60 0.99 -32.46
C VAL A 302 2.23 2.16 -31.57
N ARG A 303 3.20 3.01 -31.23
CA ARG A 303 2.97 4.20 -30.41
C ARG A 303 2.16 5.24 -31.19
N ARG A 304 1.00 5.63 -30.66
CA ARG A 304 0.09 6.64 -31.21
C ARG A 304 -0.38 7.62 -30.14
N VAL A 305 -0.91 8.75 -30.59
CA VAL A 305 -1.59 9.72 -29.74
C VAL A 305 -3.04 9.83 -30.20
N TYR A 306 -3.97 9.66 -29.26
CA TYR A 306 -5.41 9.73 -29.51
C TYR A 306 -6.03 10.91 -28.78
N GLY A 307 -6.90 11.63 -29.49
CA GLY A 307 -7.66 12.75 -28.93
C GLY A 307 -8.50 12.30 -27.73
N ARG A 308 -8.49 13.11 -26.67
CA ARG A 308 -9.18 12.79 -25.40
C ARG A 308 -10.66 12.45 -25.57
N ARG A 309 -11.37 13.19 -26.43
CA ARG A 309 -12.82 13.02 -26.65
C ARG A 309 -13.13 11.75 -27.42
N GLU A 310 -12.39 11.51 -28.50
CA GLU A 310 -12.54 10.34 -29.37
C GLU A 310 -12.25 9.06 -28.58
N PHE A 311 -11.17 9.08 -27.79
CA PHE A 311 -10.82 7.98 -26.91
C PHE A 311 -11.89 7.75 -25.83
N HIS A 312 -12.39 8.80 -25.17
CA HIS A 312 -13.46 8.69 -24.16
C HIS A 312 -14.69 8.00 -24.73
N ARG A 313 -15.11 8.38 -25.95
CA ARG A 313 -16.24 7.72 -26.62
C ARG A 313 -15.93 6.25 -26.91
N ALA A 314 -14.77 5.97 -27.50
CA ALA A 314 -14.37 4.61 -27.89
C ALA A 314 -14.22 3.65 -26.69
N TRP A 315 -13.78 4.15 -25.54
CA TRP A 315 -13.48 3.37 -24.34
C TRP A 315 -14.58 3.46 -23.28
N ARG A 316 -14.90 4.67 -22.82
CA ARG A 316 -15.79 4.85 -21.68
C ARG A 316 -17.26 4.73 -22.05
N VAL A 317 -17.67 5.30 -23.18
CA VAL A 317 -19.06 5.22 -23.67
C VAL A 317 -19.32 3.86 -24.29
N ASN A 318 -18.52 3.45 -25.28
CA ASN A 318 -18.80 2.23 -26.05
C ASN A 318 -18.39 0.93 -25.34
N LYS A 319 -17.39 0.97 -24.45
CA LYS A 319 -16.86 -0.21 -23.74
C LYS A 319 -17.01 -0.17 -22.22
N ARG A 320 -17.70 0.84 -21.70
CA ARG A 320 -17.97 1.01 -20.26
C ARG A 320 -16.70 0.96 -19.40
N GLY A 321 -15.62 1.57 -19.90
CA GLY A 321 -14.39 1.79 -19.14
C GLY A 321 -13.60 0.53 -18.78
N VAL A 322 -13.89 -0.61 -19.43
CA VAL A 322 -13.22 -1.88 -19.12
C VAL A 322 -11.71 -1.77 -19.37
N ALA A 323 -10.96 -2.29 -18.41
CA ALA A 323 -9.53 -2.38 -18.44
C ALA A 323 -9.09 -3.63 -17.68
N TYR A 324 -7.86 -4.06 -17.90
CA TYR A 324 -7.20 -4.86 -16.89
C TYR A 324 -5.96 -4.16 -16.37
N LEU A 325 -5.83 -4.19 -15.04
CA LEU A 325 -4.71 -3.65 -14.30
C LEU A 325 -3.76 -4.80 -13.98
N LEU A 326 -2.47 -4.57 -14.17
CA LEU A 326 -1.45 -5.54 -13.79
C LEU A 326 -0.15 -4.84 -13.36
N GLY A 327 0.55 -5.49 -12.44
CA GLY A 327 1.87 -5.05 -12.02
C GLY A 327 2.59 -6.08 -11.19
N GLU A 328 3.77 -5.71 -10.69
CA GLU A 328 4.37 -6.48 -9.60
C GLU A 328 3.34 -6.62 -8.48
N PRO A 329 3.28 -7.78 -7.79
CA PRO A 329 2.39 -7.95 -6.65
C PRO A 329 2.53 -6.75 -5.74
N LEU A 330 1.48 -5.93 -5.61
CA LEU A 330 1.58 -4.72 -4.78
C LEU A 330 2.01 -5.18 -3.39
N ARG A 331 3.02 -4.51 -2.81
CA ARG A 331 3.30 -4.69 -1.39
C ARG A 331 1.97 -4.58 -0.68
N ARG A 332 1.62 -5.61 0.09
CA ARG A 332 0.30 -5.72 0.72
C ARG A 332 0.25 -4.77 1.91
N THR A 333 0.56 -3.50 1.74
CA THR A 333 0.64 -2.53 2.82
C THR A 333 -0.75 -2.27 3.39
N MET A 334 -0.85 -2.34 4.70
CA MET A 334 -1.99 -1.83 5.44
C MET A 334 -1.59 -0.50 6.07
N THR A 335 -2.59 0.24 6.55
CA THR A 335 -2.36 1.50 7.25
C THR A 335 -2.94 1.40 8.66
N VAL A 336 -2.26 2.00 9.65
CA VAL A 336 -2.77 2.08 11.02
C VAL A 336 -3.96 3.06 11.06
N GLY A 337 -5.14 2.56 11.39
CA GLY A 337 -6.37 3.34 11.50
C GLY A 337 -6.68 3.84 12.91
N ALA A 338 -6.06 3.26 13.94
CA ALA A 338 -6.15 3.75 15.31
C ALA A 338 -5.32 5.04 15.51
N PRO A 339 -5.71 5.96 16.42
CA PRO A 339 -4.90 7.14 16.76
C PRO A 339 -3.44 6.82 17.10
N ALA A 340 -3.25 5.74 17.87
CA ALA A 340 -1.97 5.07 18.09
C ALA A 340 -2.22 3.61 18.50
N THR A 341 -1.30 2.71 18.16
CA THR A 341 -1.37 1.29 18.59
C THR A 341 0.00 0.78 19.05
N ASP A 342 0.00 -0.11 20.04
CA ASP A 342 1.21 -0.73 20.56
C ASP A 342 1.70 -1.84 19.60
N LEU A 343 2.94 -1.73 19.13
CA LEU A 343 3.63 -2.81 18.44
C LEU A 343 4.24 -3.77 19.46
N ARG A 344 3.79 -5.03 19.49
CA ARG A 344 4.12 -5.98 20.56
C ARG A 344 5.02 -7.14 20.14
N ALA A 345 5.73 -7.69 21.11
CA ALA A 345 6.61 -8.85 20.90
C ALA A 345 5.85 -10.16 20.65
N LYS A 346 4.61 -10.29 21.14
CA LYS A 346 3.80 -11.52 21.07
C LYS A 346 2.34 -11.19 20.73
N PRO A 347 1.60 -12.09 20.04
CA PRO A 347 0.20 -11.91 19.68
C PRO A 347 -0.74 -12.14 20.88
N LYS A 348 -0.55 -11.36 21.95
CA LYS A 348 -1.40 -11.45 23.14
C LYS A 348 -1.41 -10.14 23.90
N PRO A 349 -2.49 -9.86 24.65
CA PRO A 349 -2.51 -8.79 25.63
C PRO A 349 -1.37 -8.93 26.63
N ALA A 350 -0.85 -7.80 27.14
CA ALA A 350 0.04 -7.83 28.28
C ALA A 350 -0.70 -8.35 29.51
N LYS A 351 0.00 -9.15 30.32
CA LYS A 351 -0.52 -9.63 31.61
C LYS A 351 -0.78 -8.48 32.58
N LYS A 352 0.05 -7.44 32.53
CA LYS A 352 -0.05 -6.21 33.32
C LYS A 352 0.21 -5.04 32.39
N PRO A 353 -0.81 -4.52 31.71
CA PRO A 353 -0.65 -3.36 30.83
C PRO A 353 -0.27 -2.12 31.66
N GLY A 354 0.64 -1.29 31.14
CA GLY A 354 1.10 -0.10 31.84
C GLY A 354 2.27 0.59 31.12
N PRO A 355 2.74 1.75 31.64
CA PRO A 355 3.83 2.52 31.03
C PRO A 355 5.14 1.75 30.86
N LEU A 356 5.38 0.72 31.68
CA LEU A 356 6.61 -0.08 31.66
C LEU A 356 6.39 -1.52 31.16
N ASP A 357 5.34 -1.77 30.38
CA ASP A 357 5.05 -3.08 29.78
C ASP A 357 6.23 -3.52 28.88
N PRO A 358 6.99 -4.57 29.26
CA PRO A 358 8.15 -5.01 28.50
C PRO A 358 7.78 -5.73 27.20
N SER A 359 6.51 -6.08 27.00
CA SER A 359 6.03 -6.70 25.76
C SER A 359 5.77 -5.68 24.65
N ARG A 360 5.70 -4.38 24.98
CA ARG A 360 5.64 -3.30 24.00
C ARG A 360 7.04 -3.04 23.45
N LEU A 361 7.15 -3.14 22.13
CA LEU A 361 8.37 -2.87 21.39
C LEU A 361 8.43 -1.43 20.91
N SER A 362 7.31 -0.93 20.38
CA SER A 362 7.14 0.43 19.89
C SER A 362 5.65 0.82 19.92
N GLN A 363 5.33 2.01 19.43
CA GLN A 363 3.99 2.46 19.06
C GLN A 363 3.99 2.92 17.61
N LEU A 364 2.89 2.65 16.91
CA LEU A 364 2.63 3.12 15.55
C LEU A 364 1.54 4.20 15.60
N LEU A 365 1.71 5.26 14.82
CA LEU A 365 0.78 6.38 14.72
C LEU A 365 -0.30 6.13 13.65
N TYR A 366 -1.44 6.81 13.78
CA TYR A 366 -2.43 6.92 12.72
C TYR A 366 -1.77 7.26 11.38
N GLY A 367 -2.12 6.53 10.33
CA GLY A 367 -1.60 6.75 8.99
C GLY A 367 -0.25 6.09 8.70
N GLU A 368 0.43 5.50 9.69
CA GLU A 368 1.66 4.77 9.42
C GLU A 368 1.42 3.53 8.56
N ALA A 369 2.27 3.37 7.55
CA ALA A 369 2.28 2.20 6.69
C ALA A 369 2.87 0.98 7.42
N VAL A 370 2.23 -0.18 7.22
CA VAL A 370 2.73 -1.46 7.73
C VAL A 370 2.65 -2.56 6.68
N GLU A 371 3.62 -3.46 6.67
CA GLU A 371 3.60 -4.67 5.83
C GLU A 371 3.15 -5.87 6.69
N PRO A 372 1.95 -6.43 6.46
CA PRO A 372 1.46 -7.61 7.15
C PRO A 372 2.22 -8.87 6.74
N LEU A 373 2.62 -9.66 7.73
CA LEU A 373 3.42 -10.87 7.56
C LEU A 373 2.59 -12.14 7.81
N GLU A 374 1.93 -12.22 8.96
CA GLU A 374 1.07 -13.33 9.36
C GLU A 374 -0.05 -12.86 10.30
N ALA A 375 -1.12 -13.65 10.43
CA ALA A 375 -2.19 -13.42 11.38
C ALA A 375 -2.34 -14.62 12.34
N LYS A 376 -2.62 -14.34 13.62
CA LYS A 376 -2.90 -15.33 14.67
C LYS A 376 -4.06 -14.85 15.53
N GLY A 377 -5.26 -15.37 15.28
CA GLY A 377 -6.49 -14.82 15.86
C GLY A 377 -6.64 -13.34 15.49
N ASP A 378 -6.97 -12.49 16.46
CA ASP A 378 -7.14 -11.05 16.25
C ASP A 378 -5.83 -10.24 16.15
N TRP A 379 -4.68 -10.92 16.01
CA TRP A 379 -3.37 -10.28 15.94
C TRP A 379 -2.76 -10.44 14.56
N VAL A 380 -2.20 -9.36 14.04
CA VAL A 380 -1.45 -9.33 12.79
C VAL A 380 -0.01 -9.00 13.13
N GLN A 381 0.91 -9.84 12.68
CA GLN A 381 2.32 -9.51 12.71
C GLN A 381 2.63 -8.62 11.52
N VAL A 382 3.32 -7.51 11.76
CA VAL A 382 3.63 -6.51 10.75
C VAL A 382 5.10 -6.10 10.77
N LEU A 383 5.59 -5.58 9.66
CA LEU A 383 6.76 -4.70 9.59
C LEU A 383 6.26 -3.25 9.57
N ALA A 384 6.66 -2.45 10.55
CA ALA A 384 6.46 -1.01 10.55
C ALA A 384 7.50 -0.36 9.63
N VAL A 385 7.14 -0.15 8.37
CA VAL A 385 8.11 0.24 7.32
C VAL A 385 8.66 1.65 7.52
N GLU A 386 7.95 2.49 8.27
CA GLU A 386 8.39 3.84 8.66
C GLU A 386 9.28 3.87 9.91
N GLN A 387 9.53 2.72 10.54
CA GLN A 387 10.38 2.61 11.71
C GLN A 387 11.57 1.71 11.39
N GLU A 388 12.64 2.32 10.87
CA GLU A 388 13.84 1.58 10.48
C GLU A 388 14.48 0.87 11.68
N ALA A 389 14.86 -0.39 11.46
CA ALA A 389 15.61 -1.22 12.39
C ALA A 389 16.85 -1.76 11.68
N LEU A 390 18.02 -1.67 12.33
CA LEU A 390 19.32 -2.13 11.83
C LEU A 390 19.85 -3.31 12.66
N SER A 391 19.74 -3.22 13.99
CA SER A 391 20.30 -4.21 14.92
C SER A 391 19.29 -5.25 15.44
N ARG A 392 17.99 -4.92 15.44
CA ARG A 392 16.92 -5.85 15.88
C ARG A 392 16.39 -6.72 14.75
N GLY A 393 17.15 -7.75 14.42
CA GLY A 393 16.64 -8.95 13.75
C GLY A 393 16.23 -10.01 14.78
N LEU A 394 15.32 -10.92 14.43
CA LEU A 394 15.18 -12.17 15.21
C LEU A 394 16.55 -12.86 15.29
N PRO A 395 16.84 -13.65 16.36
CA PRO A 395 17.99 -14.55 16.34
C PRO A 395 17.99 -15.37 15.05
N GLY A 396 19.02 -15.21 14.21
CA GLY A 396 19.14 -15.92 12.94
C GLY A 396 18.54 -15.23 11.70
N GLN A 397 18.08 -13.97 11.77
CA GLN A 397 17.66 -13.22 10.57
C GLN A 397 18.23 -11.79 10.56
N ALA A 398 18.96 -11.44 9.50
CA ALA A 398 19.39 -10.07 9.24
C ALA A 398 18.17 -9.22 8.85
N SER A 399 17.83 -8.22 9.66
CA SER A 399 16.74 -7.26 9.41
C SER A 399 17.28 -5.95 8.87
N HIS A 400 18.26 -5.97 7.96
CA HIS A 400 18.86 -4.73 7.45
C HIS A 400 17.82 -3.94 6.64
N GLY A 401 17.29 -2.86 7.23
CA GLY A 401 16.49 -1.86 6.54
C GLY A 401 15.03 -2.24 6.22
N GLN A 402 14.47 -3.28 6.84
CA GLN A 402 13.14 -3.82 6.47
C GLN A 402 11.97 -3.28 7.32
N GLY A 403 12.23 -2.42 8.31
CA GLY A 403 11.21 -1.88 9.22
C GLY A 403 11.02 -2.72 10.50
N TYR A 404 10.43 -2.12 11.54
CA TYR A 404 10.33 -2.72 12.87
C TYR A 404 9.28 -3.82 12.93
N ARG A 405 9.66 -5.04 13.33
CA ARG A 405 8.73 -6.19 13.35
C ARG A 405 8.01 -6.34 14.68
N GLY A 406 6.70 -6.56 14.66
CA GLY A 406 5.92 -6.89 15.86
C GLY A 406 4.46 -7.19 15.57
N TRP A 407 3.65 -7.31 16.62
CA TRP A 407 2.24 -7.69 16.57
C TRP A 407 1.34 -6.52 16.95
N VAL A 408 0.31 -6.28 16.14
CA VAL A 408 -0.75 -5.30 16.39
C VAL A 408 -2.12 -5.99 16.33
N ARG A 409 -3.16 -5.32 16.83
CA ARG A 409 -4.53 -5.83 16.68
C ARG A 409 -5.01 -5.63 15.24
N ALA A 410 -5.69 -6.63 14.69
CA ALA A 410 -6.30 -6.54 13.35
C ALA A 410 -7.30 -5.37 13.26
N SER A 411 -8.01 -5.07 14.35
CA SER A 411 -8.96 -3.94 14.46
C SER A 411 -8.32 -2.56 14.31
N ASP A 412 -7.01 -2.46 14.53
CA ASP A 412 -6.28 -1.18 14.49
C ASP A 412 -5.72 -0.90 13.09
N LEU A 413 -5.87 -1.86 12.17
CA LEU A 413 -5.39 -1.77 10.79
C LEU A 413 -6.55 -1.58 9.80
N LEU A 414 -6.29 -0.79 8.76
CA LEU A 414 -7.16 -0.59 7.62
C LEU A 414 -6.47 -1.11 6.37
N TYR A 415 -7.22 -1.82 5.52
CA TYR A 415 -6.76 -2.20 4.19
C TYR A 415 -6.87 -0.99 3.25
N ARG A 416 -5.86 -0.13 3.27
CA ARG A 416 -5.73 1.04 2.41
C ARG A 416 -4.26 1.27 2.06
N GLU A 417 -4.02 1.70 0.82
CA GLU A 417 -2.70 2.19 0.43
C GLU A 417 -2.33 3.40 1.31
N PRO A 418 -1.08 3.48 1.77
CA PRO A 418 -0.60 4.64 2.52
C PRO A 418 -0.76 5.91 1.70
N MET A 419 -1.30 6.97 2.33
CA MET A 419 -1.41 8.26 1.68
C MET A 419 -0.01 8.88 1.47
N ARG A 420 0.22 9.52 0.33
CA ARG A 420 1.41 10.36 0.12
C ARG A 420 1.26 11.66 0.92
N ALA A 421 1.69 11.62 2.17
CA ALA A 421 1.64 12.78 3.07
C ALA A 421 2.72 13.82 2.73
N ASP A 422 2.38 15.09 2.93
CA ASP A 422 3.19 16.28 2.67
C ASP A 422 3.19 17.25 3.87
N ALA A 423 2.50 16.91 4.96
CA ALA A 423 2.56 17.61 6.24
C ALA A 423 2.58 16.64 7.44
N VAL A 424 3.06 17.12 8.58
CA VAL A 424 3.16 16.39 9.85
C VAL A 424 2.59 17.20 11.00
N VAL A 425 1.89 16.53 11.92
CA VAL A 425 1.44 17.15 13.17
C VAL A 425 2.66 17.50 14.03
N SER A 426 2.88 18.80 14.21
CA SER A 426 4.00 19.38 14.96
C SER A 426 3.64 19.84 16.37
N SER A 427 2.35 19.87 16.71
CA SER A 427 1.90 20.03 18.10
C SER A 427 1.92 18.68 18.83
N LEU A 428 1.85 18.70 20.18
CA LEU A 428 1.84 17.46 20.97
C LEU A 428 0.65 16.56 20.57
N ARG A 429 -0.52 17.16 20.38
CA ARG A 429 -1.73 16.53 19.87
C ARG A 429 -2.61 17.58 19.20
N THR A 430 -3.42 17.15 18.24
CA THR A 430 -4.42 17.99 17.59
C THR A 430 -5.72 17.21 17.36
N THR A 431 -6.86 17.87 17.38
CA THR A 431 -8.18 17.25 17.19
C THR A 431 -8.72 17.59 15.81
N PHE A 432 -9.40 16.62 15.18
CA PHE A 432 -10.10 16.84 13.92
C PHE A 432 -11.61 16.66 14.09
N SER A 433 -12.38 17.43 13.31
CA SER A 433 -13.84 17.53 13.45
C SER A 433 -14.64 16.54 12.60
N ALA A 434 -13.98 15.54 11.97
CA ALA A 434 -14.68 14.55 11.14
C ALA A 434 -15.38 13.47 12.01
N PRO A 435 -16.62 13.04 11.69
CA PRO A 435 -17.34 12.00 12.45
C PRO A 435 -16.61 10.64 12.51
N PRO A 436 -16.62 9.86 13.60
CA PRO A 436 -17.09 10.26 14.91
C PRO A 436 -16.18 11.37 15.44
N CYS A 437 -16.80 12.51 15.76
CA CYS A 437 -16.13 13.74 16.14
C CYS A 437 -15.21 13.50 17.35
N GLY A 438 -14.03 14.13 17.38
CA GLY A 438 -13.19 14.18 18.58
C GLY A 438 -12.06 13.16 18.68
N ALA A 439 -11.66 12.53 17.58
CA ALA A 439 -10.41 11.75 17.55
C ALA A 439 -9.19 12.69 17.50
N GLU A 440 -8.15 12.33 18.28
CA GLU A 440 -6.89 13.07 18.37
C GLU A 440 -5.83 12.46 17.45
N LEU A 441 -5.01 13.30 16.83
CA LEU A 441 -3.76 12.90 16.17
C LEU A 441 -2.59 13.27 17.07
N SER A 442 -1.64 12.34 17.22
CA SER A 442 -0.39 12.59 17.94
C SER A 442 0.58 13.43 17.11
N MET A 443 1.49 14.14 17.79
CA MET A 443 2.77 14.58 17.21
C MET A 443 3.38 13.49 16.33
N GLY A 444 3.92 13.87 15.18
CA GLY A 444 4.58 12.97 14.22
C GLY A 444 3.61 12.26 13.26
N THR A 445 2.30 12.41 13.44
CA THR A 445 1.30 11.89 12.50
C THR A 445 1.45 12.60 11.17
N LYS A 446 1.62 11.85 10.07
CA LYS A 446 1.72 12.40 8.73
C LYS A 446 0.32 12.53 8.13
N VAL A 447 0.04 13.65 7.49
CA VAL A 447 -1.25 13.99 6.89
C VAL A 447 -1.07 14.53 5.47
N VAL A 448 -2.12 14.45 4.66
CA VAL A 448 -2.17 15.09 3.34
C VAL A 448 -2.79 16.46 3.52
N PHE A 449 -2.01 17.50 3.28
CA PHE A 449 -2.45 18.88 3.22
C PHE A 449 -3.17 19.13 1.88
N LEU A 450 -4.29 19.84 1.94
CA LEU A 450 -5.10 20.17 0.76
C LEU A 450 -5.14 21.67 0.50
N GLU A 451 -5.31 22.48 1.55
CA GLU A 451 -5.53 23.92 1.41
C GLU A 451 -5.18 24.64 2.72
N ASP A 452 -4.53 25.80 2.64
CA ASP A 452 -4.36 26.73 3.76
C ASP A 452 -5.54 27.70 3.80
N ARG A 453 -6.17 27.85 4.97
CA ARG A 453 -7.28 28.78 5.22
C ARG A 453 -6.94 29.78 6.32
N GLY A 454 -5.65 30.08 6.50
CA GLY A 454 -5.15 31.01 7.51
C GLY A 454 -4.98 30.32 8.85
N GLU A 455 -5.96 30.44 9.76
CA GLU A 455 -5.87 29.85 11.10
C GLU A 455 -6.02 28.32 11.11
N SER A 456 -6.61 27.76 10.06
CA SER A 456 -6.80 26.33 9.89
C SER A 456 -6.36 25.87 8.51
N SER A 457 -5.93 24.62 8.42
CA SER A 457 -5.55 23.93 7.19
C SER A 457 -6.54 22.80 6.94
N LEU A 458 -6.98 22.67 5.70
CA LEU A 458 -7.77 21.53 5.25
C LEU A 458 -6.83 20.35 4.97
N ILE A 459 -7.10 19.21 5.59
CA ILE A 459 -6.35 17.97 5.40
C ILE A 459 -7.26 16.84 4.94
N ARG A 460 -6.68 15.78 4.36
CA ARG A 460 -7.37 14.51 4.07
C ARG A 460 -7.04 13.47 5.14
N LEU A 461 -8.07 12.79 5.65
CA LEU A 461 -7.97 11.65 6.56
C LEU A 461 -7.89 10.33 5.79
N LEU A 462 -7.51 9.25 6.48
CA LEU A 462 -7.36 7.93 5.86
C LEU A 462 -8.65 7.39 5.25
N ASP A 463 -9.80 7.76 5.81
CA ASP A 463 -11.11 7.35 5.28
C ASP A 463 -11.51 8.10 3.99
N GLY A 464 -10.71 9.07 3.55
CA GLY A 464 -10.92 9.87 2.34
C GLY A 464 -11.65 11.19 2.60
N ARG A 465 -12.21 11.38 3.80
CA ARG A 465 -12.86 12.64 4.17
C ARG A 465 -11.83 13.72 4.44
N THR A 466 -12.29 14.96 4.37
CA THR A 466 -11.48 16.13 4.73
C THR A 466 -11.80 16.60 6.14
N SER A 467 -10.82 17.16 6.82
CA SER A 467 -11.04 17.83 8.11
C SER A 467 -10.17 19.08 8.23
N LEU A 468 -10.52 19.95 9.17
CA LEU A 468 -9.73 21.14 9.49
C LEU A 468 -8.86 20.84 10.71
N LEU A 469 -7.59 21.21 10.62
CA LEU A 469 -6.66 21.27 11.74
C LEU A 469 -6.16 22.71 11.91
N PRO A 470 -5.78 23.16 13.11
CA PRO A 470 -5.12 24.45 13.28
C PRO A 470 -3.82 24.49 12.45
N SER A 471 -3.61 25.52 11.62
CA SER A 471 -2.43 25.60 10.76
C SER A 471 -1.13 25.59 11.56
N ARG A 472 -1.15 26.16 12.77
CA ARG A 472 -0.01 26.16 13.73
C ARG A 472 0.39 24.77 14.24
N ASP A 473 -0.50 23.78 14.09
CA ASP A 473 -0.28 22.40 14.54
C ASP A 473 0.37 21.53 13.44
N LEU A 474 0.60 22.09 12.25
CA LEU A 474 1.20 21.39 11.12
C LEU A 474 2.56 21.98 10.75
N ALA A 475 3.46 21.09 10.32
CA ALA A 475 4.72 21.44 9.66
C ALA A 475 4.80 20.69 8.32
N PRO A 476 5.47 21.24 7.29
CA PRO A 476 5.65 20.56 6.01
C PRO A 476 6.57 19.33 6.15
N LEU A 477 6.29 18.27 5.36
CA LEU A 477 7.14 17.08 5.21
C LEU A 477 7.94 17.15 3.91
N GLY A 478 9.22 16.79 3.98
CA GLY A 478 10.12 16.69 2.84
C GLY A 478 11.53 17.19 3.18
N PRO A 479 12.53 16.97 2.30
CA PRO A 479 13.83 17.62 2.44
C PRO A 479 13.59 19.12 2.46
N SER A 480 13.82 19.70 3.62
CA SER A 480 13.63 21.13 3.78
C SER A 480 14.69 21.83 2.95
N ALA A 481 14.27 22.72 2.05
CA ALA A 481 15.17 23.70 1.47
C ALA A 481 15.66 24.71 2.53
N GLU A 482 15.18 24.60 3.78
CA GLU A 482 15.62 25.43 4.89
C GLU A 482 17.09 25.14 5.25
N PRO A 483 17.84 26.18 5.63
CA PRO A 483 19.14 26.05 6.22
C PRO A 483 19.16 25.10 7.43
N GLU A 484 20.27 24.35 7.58
CA GLU A 484 20.48 23.40 8.69
C GLU A 484 20.15 23.98 10.10
N PRO A 485 20.50 25.24 10.44
CA PRO A 485 20.15 25.82 11.74
C PRO A 485 18.63 25.87 12.02
N GLU A 486 17.81 26.08 10.99
CA GLU A 486 16.35 26.14 11.12
C GLU A 486 15.77 24.75 11.37
N VAL A 487 16.29 23.74 10.66
CA VAL A 487 15.94 22.32 10.88
C VAL A 487 16.30 21.91 12.31
N ARG A 488 17.51 22.24 12.79
CA ARG A 488 17.92 21.99 14.19
C ARG A 488 17.00 22.66 15.20
N SER A 489 16.62 23.91 14.94
CA SER A 489 15.68 24.65 15.79
C SER A 489 14.31 23.98 15.85
N ARG A 490 13.80 23.47 14.73
CA ARG A 490 12.54 22.69 14.69
C ARG A 490 12.64 21.39 15.49
N VAL A 491 13.75 20.65 15.38
CA VAL A 491 14.00 19.45 16.20
C VAL A 491 13.93 19.77 17.69
N LEU A 492 14.61 20.83 18.13
CA LEU A 492 14.63 21.24 19.54
C LEU A 492 13.28 21.75 20.03
N LYS A 493 12.56 22.52 19.20
CA LYS A 493 11.20 22.97 19.50
C LYS A 493 10.26 21.78 19.69
N ALA A 494 10.34 20.78 18.81
CA ALA A 494 9.54 19.56 18.91
C ALA A 494 9.88 18.75 20.18
N ALA A 495 11.18 18.59 20.49
CA ALA A 495 11.61 17.96 21.75
C ALA A 495 11.12 18.74 22.99
N GLY A 496 11.13 20.07 22.94
CA GLY A 496 10.63 20.94 24.00
C GLY A 496 9.12 20.80 24.24
N LEU A 497 8.31 20.57 23.21
CA LEU A 497 6.88 20.30 23.36
C LEU A 497 6.58 18.98 24.09
N LEU A 498 7.54 18.06 24.12
CA LEU A 498 7.44 16.80 24.87
C LEU A 498 7.91 16.92 26.33
N MET A 499 8.39 18.09 26.77
CA MET A 499 8.83 18.30 28.15
C MET A 499 7.73 17.96 29.16
N GLY A 500 8.05 17.12 30.15
CA GLY A 500 7.08 16.62 31.13
C GLY A 500 6.20 15.45 30.65
N ALA A 501 6.29 15.02 29.38
CA ALA A 501 5.59 13.84 28.91
C ALA A 501 6.04 12.59 29.69
N ALA A 502 5.12 11.67 29.98
CA ALA A 502 5.40 10.48 30.77
C ALA A 502 6.40 9.55 30.04
N TYR A 503 7.25 8.88 30.83
CA TYR A 503 8.10 7.83 30.32
C TYR A 503 7.25 6.58 30.08
N VAL A 504 7.23 6.15 28.83
CA VAL A 504 6.51 4.96 28.38
C VAL A 504 7.51 4.09 27.64
N TRP A 505 7.82 2.90 28.15
CA TRP A 505 8.73 1.94 27.51
C TRP A 505 8.18 1.55 26.14
N GLY A 506 8.91 1.77 25.04
CA GLY A 506 8.38 1.57 23.69
C GLY A 506 7.47 2.72 23.22
N GLY A 507 7.30 3.78 24.02
CA GLY A 507 6.41 4.90 23.75
C GLY A 507 6.87 5.77 22.59
N ARG A 508 5.94 6.14 21.71
CA ARG A 508 6.14 7.00 20.53
C ARG A 508 4.86 7.73 20.14
N ALA A 509 3.97 8.00 21.08
CA ALA A 509 2.70 8.64 20.81
C ALA A 509 2.28 9.53 21.97
N ALA A 510 1.71 10.69 21.68
CA ALA A 510 1.12 11.60 22.65
C ALA A 510 -0.36 11.31 22.93
N VAL A 511 -0.95 10.34 22.22
CA VAL A 511 -2.35 9.92 22.33
C VAL A 511 -2.43 8.39 22.45
N GLY A 512 -3.65 7.86 22.63
CA GLY A 512 -3.89 6.43 22.76
C GLY A 512 -3.87 5.95 24.22
N PRO A 513 -3.85 4.64 24.48
CA PRO A 513 -4.05 4.08 25.82
C PRO A 513 -2.89 4.36 26.78
N PHE A 514 -1.68 4.56 26.26
CA PHE A 514 -0.47 4.88 27.04
C PHE A 514 0.32 5.99 26.33
N PRO A 515 -0.13 7.25 26.47
CA PRO A 515 0.56 8.38 25.86
C PRO A 515 1.88 8.65 26.59
N GLY A 516 2.96 8.83 25.84
CA GLY A 516 4.29 9.10 26.34
C GLY A 516 5.38 8.59 25.41
N VAL A 517 6.63 8.84 25.79
CA VAL A 517 7.81 8.54 24.97
C VAL A 517 8.88 7.84 25.80
N ASP A 518 9.62 6.91 25.19
CA ASP A 518 10.93 6.51 25.71
C ASP A 518 12.05 7.42 25.17
N CYS A 519 13.29 7.15 25.56
CA CYS A 519 14.45 7.97 25.18
C CYS A 519 14.60 8.13 23.66
N SER A 520 14.47 7.03 22.92
CA SER A 520 14.56 7.01 21.45
C SER A 520 13.26 7.39 20.75
N GLY A 521 12.11 7.20 21.39
CA GLY A 521 10.81 7.69 20.94
C GLY A 521 10.76 9.22 20.93
N LEU A 522 11.32 9.86 21.95
CA LEU A 522 11.51 11.31 22.03
C LEU A 522 12.33 11.84 20.85
N THR A 523 13.51 11.29 20.62
CA THR A 523 14.39 11.74 19.53
C THR A 523 13.75 11.48 18.17
N SER A 524 13.19 10.29 17.94
CA SER A 524 12.57 9.94 16.65
C SER A 524 11.38 10.84 16.30
N LEU A 525 10.50 11.17 17.25
CA LEU A 525 9.40 12.11 17.01
C LEU A 525 9.90 13.53 16.73
N ALA A 526 10.87 14.02 17.51
CA ALA A 526 11.42 15.36 17.34
C ALA A 526 12.08 15.55 15.97
N TYR A 527 12.87 14.57 15.53
CA TYR A 527 13.45 14.57 14.18
C TYR A 527 12.38 14.45 13.08
N ARG A 528 11.36 13.60 13.28
CA ARG A 528 10.28 13.41 12.32
C ARG A 528 9.45 14.67 12.08
N VAL A 529 9.18 15.46 13.12
CA VAL A 529 8.52 16.78 12.98
C VAL A 529 9.35 17.76 12.15
N ALA A 530 10.68 17.63 12.16
CA ALA A 530 11.59 18.40 11.32
C ALA A 530 11.78 17.82 9.91
N GLY A 531 11.04 16.76 9.54
CA GLY A 531 11.12 16.10 8.24
C GLY A 531 12.27 15.08 8.12
N MET A 532 12.92 14.71 9.22
CA MET A 532 14.03 13.75 9.24
C MET A 532 13.59 12.43 9.87
N GLU A 533 13.75 11.32 9.15
CA GLU A 533 13.50 9.98 9.70
C GLU A 533 14.79 9.38 10.25
N ILE A 534 14.79 9.05 11.54
CA ILE A 534 15.88 8.36 12.21
C ILE A 534 15.39 7.00 12.76
N PRO A 535 16.29 6.02 12.98
CA PRO A 535 15.89 4.70 13.46
C PRO A 535 15.14 4.74 14.80
N ARG A 536 14.29 3.74 15.04
CA ARG A 536 13.44 3.69 16.24
C ARG A 536 14.21 3.45 17.54
N ASP A 537 15.25 2.62 17.52
CA ASP A 537 16.00 2.22 18.71
C ASP A 537 17.27 3.06 18.90
N ALA A 538 17.65 3.35 20.15
CA ALA A 538 18.86 4.12 20.48
C ALA A 538 20.15 3.51 19.91
N GLN A 539 20.26 2.17 19.91
CA GLN A 539 21.37 1.45 19.28
C GLN A 539 21.48 1.74 17.79
N ASP A 540 20.36 1.71 17.07
CA ASP A 540 20.34 1.94 15.63
C ASP A 540 20.56 3.42 15.30
N GLN A 541 20.07 4.31 16.15
CA GLN A 541 20.37 5.74 16.04
C GLN A 541 21.88 5.99 16.13
N MET A 542 22.57 5.39 17.10
CA MET A 542 24.03 5.47 17.22
C MET A 542 24.73 4.88 15.99
N LEU A 543 24.32 3.69 15.54
CA LEU A 543 24.93 2.99 14.40
C LEU A 543 24.81 3.78 13.08
N LYS A 544 23.68 4.47 12.87
CA LYS A 544 23.40 5.24 11.65
C LYS A 544 23.98 6.67 11.70
N SER A 545 24.16 7.23 12.90
CA SER A 545 24.68 8.59 13.06
C SER A 545 26.16 8.73 12.69
N SER A 546 26.55 9.94 12.27
CA SER A 546 27.96 10.31 12.09
C SER A 546 28.62 10.64 13.44
N ARG A 547 29.72 9.96 13.76
CA ARG A 547 30.47 10.04 15.04
C ARG A 547 31.10 11.40 15.30
N LEU A 548 30.70 12.10 16.36
CA LEU A 548 31.22 13.42 16.73
C LEU A 548 32.24 13.33 17.87
N SER A 549 33.14 14.31 17.93
CA SER A 549 33.83 14.62 19.19
C SER A 549 32.90 15.44 20.09
N PRO A 550 33.09 15.42 21.42
CA PRO A 550 32.30 16.24 22.35
C PRO A 550 32.36 17.73 22.04
N SER A 551 33.49 18.24 21.53
CA SER A 551 33.68 19.65 21.15
C SER A 551 32.83 20.06 19.95
N ASP A 552 32.55 19.14 19.03
CA ASP A 552 31.82 19.40 17.78
C ASP A 552 30.29 19.35 17.93
N LEU A 553 29.79 19.03 19.13
CA LEU A 553 28.36 18.97 19.41
C LEU A 553 27.67 20.30 19.11
N ARG A 554 26.63 20.24 18.28
CA ARG A 554 25.72 21.33 17.99
C ARG A 554 24.30 20.98 18.48
N PRO A 555 23.48 21.97 18.85
CA PRO A 555 22.10 21.72 19.27
C PRO A 555 21.33 20.83 18.28
N GLY A 556 20.64 19.82 18.79
CA GLY A 556 19.97 18.77 18.03
C GLY A 556 20.77 17.46 17.91
N ASP A 557 22.10 17.48 18.11
CA ASP A 557 22.93 16.27 18.09
C ASP A 557 22.61 15.33 19.28
N LEU A 558 22.98 14.06 19.16
CA LEU A 558 22.61 13.01 20.09
C LEU A 558 23.79 12.53 20.93
N VAL A 559 23.51 12.21 22.20
CA VAL A 559 24.45 11.65 23.17
C VAL A 559 23.94 10.29 23.62
N PHE A 560 24.76 9.26 23.49
CA PHE A 560 24.37 7.86 23.71
C PHE A 560 25.11 7.26 24.90
N LEU A 561 24.46 6.37 25.65
CA LEU A 561 25.06 5.65 26.77
C LEU A 561 24.92 4.14 26.61
N THR A 562 26.00 3.42 26.94
CA THR A 562 25.95 1.96 27.05
C THR A 562 25.22 1.50 28.31
N GLU A 563 24.86 0.21 28.36
CA GLU A 563 24.35 -0.43 29.59
C GLU A 563 25.37 -0.35 30.74
N SER A 564 26.64 -0.63 30.43
CA SER A 564 27.76 -0.60 31.37
C SER A 564 29.08 -0.29 30.65
N ALA A 565 30.13 0.04 31.39
CA ALA A 565 31.45 0.34 30.82
C ALA A 565 32.08 -0.80 30.00
N GLY A 566 31.70 -2.06 30.30
CA GLY A 566 32.13 -3.25 29.57
C GLY A 566 31.19 -3.69 28.45
N SER A 567 29.99 -3.11 28.35
CA SER A 567 29.00 -3.43 27.32
C SER A 567 29.22 -2.60 26.05
N LYS A 568 28.85 -3.17 24.90
CA LYS A 568 28.76 -2.47 23.61
C LYS A 568 27.33 -2.00 23.30
N ASP A 569 26.36 -2.42 24.09
CA ASP A 569 24.95 -2.15 23.85
C ASP A 569 24.56 -0.77 24.36
N ILE A 570 24.06 0.07 23.46
CA ILE A 570 23.47 1.37 23.75
C ILE A 570 22.07 1.15 24.33
N THR A 571 21.86 1.67 25.54
CA THR A 571 20.59 1.54 26.27
C THR A 571 19.87 2.85 26.49
N HIS A 572 20.52 3.99 26.18
CA HIS A 572 19.94 5.30 26.40
C HIS A 572 20.46 6.32 25.37
N VAL A 573 19.61 7.28 25.02
CA VAL A 573 19.93 8.40 24.14
C VAL A 573 19.35 9.69 24.71
N MET A 574 20.07 10.79 24.52
CA MET A 574 19.71 12.13 24.94
C MET A 574 19.97 13.09 23.77
N MET A 575 19.25 14.20 23.73
CA MET A 575 19.45 15.26 22.73
C MET A 575 20.19 16.43 23.36
N PHE A 576 21.26 16.89 22.72
CA PHE A 576 21.98 18.10 23.12
C PHE A 576 21.19 19.34 22.73
N ALA A 577 20.91 20.22 23.70
CA ALA A 577 20.11 21.42 23.53
C ALA A 577 20.93 22.72 23.53
N GLY A 578 22.27 22.61 23.49
CA GLY A 578 23.19 23.74 23.49
C GLY A 578 23.79 24.05 24.86
N SER A 579 24.89 24.80 24.86
CA SER A 579 25.70 25.13 26.05
C SER A 579 26.15 23.86 26.80
N ASP A 580 25.47 23.52 27.90
CA ASP A 580 25.69 22.31 28.70
C ASP A 580 24.39 21.48 28.89
N SER A 581 23.32 21.85 28.17
CA SER A 581 21.97 21.32 28.38
C SER A 581 21.67 20.07 27.54
N LEU A 582 20.95 19.12 28.15
CA LEU A 582 20.48 17.88 27.55
C LEU A 582 18.97 17.75 27.74
N ILE A 583 18.26 17.21 26.77
CA ILE A 583 16.84 16.80 26.87
C ILE A 583 16.79 15.27 26.74
N GLU A 584 16.11 14.61 27.66
CA GLU A 584 15.98 13.15 27.65
C GLU A 584 14.63 12.69 28.18
N SER A 585 14.15 11.51 27.75
CA SER A 585 13.09 10.78 28.44
C SER A 585 13.72 9.68 29.27
N ARG A 586 13.66 9.80 30.61
CA ARG A 586 14.39 8.91 31.51
C ARG A 586 13.44 8.13 32.42
N ARG A 587 13.59 6.80 32.41
CA ARG A 587 12.76 5.90 33.22
C ARG A 587 12.78 6.23 34.71
N SER A 588 13.95 6.51 35.28
CA SER A 588 14.12 6.83 36.70
C SER A 588 13.51 8.17 37.10
N ALA A 589 13.37 9.10 36.16
CA ALA A 589 12.68 10.38 36.36
C ALA A 589 11.17 10.30 36.07
N GLY A 590 10.70 9.23 35.42
CA GLY A 590 9.30 9.03 35.07
C GLY A 590 8.81 9.81 33.85
N GLY A 591 9.68 10.55 33.14
CA GLY A 591 9.27 11.36 32.00
C GLY A 591 10.40 12.09 31.28
N VAL A 592 10.00 12.99 30.40
CA VAL A 592 10.88 13.91 29.68
C VAL A 592 11.29 15.06 30.58
N LEU A 593 12.58 15.32 30.66
CA LEU A 593 13.16 16.40 31.45
C LEU A 593 14.37 17.03 30.74
N GLN A 594 14.73 18.22 31.21
CA GLN A 594 16.00 18.85 30.91
C GLN A 594 17.00 18.54 32.03
N THR A 595 18.27 18.33 31.67
CA THR A 595 19.39 18.13 32.59
C THR A 595 20.67 18.74 31.99
N SER A 596 21.83 18.54 32.62
CA SER A 596 23.14 18.98 32.12
C SER A 596 24.19 17.87 32.15
N PHE A 597 25.31 18.06 31.45
CA PHE A 597 26.44 17.12 31.56
C PHE A 597 26.98 17.04 32.99
N MET A 598 27.03 18.17 33.70
CA MET A 598 27.42 18.21 35.11
C MET A 598 26.48 17.42 36.01
N GLU A 599 25.16 17.57 35.87
CA GLU A 599 24.20 16.79 36.65
C GLU A 599 24.25 15.30 36.30
N ARG A 600 24.40 14.98 35.01
CA ARG A 600 24.34 13.60 34.52
C ARG A 600 25.61 12.81 34.84
N PHE A 601 26.78 13.45 34.72
CA PHE A 601 28.08 12.77 34.76
C PHE A 601 29.08 13.35 35.77
N GLY A 602 28.78 14.50 36.38
CA GLY A 602 29.72 15.21 37.26
C GLY A 602 30.91 15.81 36.54
N ALA A 603 30.83 15.95 35.22
CA ALA A 603 31.91 16.42 34.37
C ALA A 603 31.35 17.32 33.25
N PRO A 604 32.01 18.44 32.93
CA PRO A 604 31.55 19.33 31.87
C PRO A 604 31.80 18.70 30.50
N ARG A 605 30.98 19.04 29.49
CA ARG A 605 31.11 18.50 28.11
C ARG A 605 32.55 18.46 27.56
N PRO A 606 33.40 19.51 27.71
CA PRO A 606 34.74 19.51 27.12
C PRO A 606 35.71 18.50 27.74
N SER A 607 35.44 17.95 28.92
CA SER A 607 36.30 16.95 29.56
C SER A 607 35.89 15.51 29.24
N LEU A 608 34.86 15.32 28.40
CA LEU A 608 34.42 14.00 27.95
C LEU A 608 35.19 13.59 26.70
N GLU A 609 35.11 12.31 26.36
CA GLU A 609 35.68 11.73 25.13
C GLU A 609 34.67 10.77 24.50
N ASP A 610 34.65 10.68 23.15
CA ASP A 610 33.83 9.67 22.47
C ASP A 610 34.32 8.26 22.84
N GLY A 611 33.42 7.45 23.38
CA GLY A 611 33.73 6.13 23.94
C GLY A 611 34.34 6.15 25.35
N GLY A 612 34.53 7.32 25.94
CA GLY A 612 35.02 7.49 27.31
C GLY A 612 34.07 6.92 28.36
N ILE A 613 34.61 6.60 29.54
CA ILE A 613 33.82 6.06 30.66
C ILE A 613 33.32 7.20 31.55
N VAL A 614 32.02 7.26 31.78
CA VAL A 614 31.34 8.20 32.68
C VAL A 614 30.62 7.46 33.81
N THR A 615 30.38 8.15 34.92
CA THR A 615 29.52 7.67 36.02
C THR A 615 28.17 8.35 35.92
N ASP A 616 27.09 7.59 35.76
CA ASP A 616 25.73 8.16 35.71
C ASP A 616 25.27 8.55 37.12
N LEU A 617 25.35 9.83 37.47
CA LEU A 617 25.05 10.31 38.82
C LEU A 617 23.56 10.33 39.15
N THR A 618 22.71 10.27 38.13
CA THR A 618 21.25 10.40 38.28
C THR A 618 20.54 9.06 38.53
N GLU A 619 21.27 7.96 38.40
CA GLU A 619 20.79 6.62 38.75
C GLU A 619 21.22 6.25 40.18
N LYS A 620 20.32 5.59 40.93
CA LYS A 620 20.56 5.26 42.35
C LYS A 620 21.86 4.46 42.58
N LYS A 621 22.21 3.56 41.65
CA LYS A 621 23.41 2.71 41.74
C LYS A 621 24.67 3.34 41.13
N ARG A 622 24.55 4.54 40.53
CA ARG A 622 25.62 5.26 39.86
C ARG A 622 26.50 4.40 38.95
N PRO A 623 25.90 3.70 37.96
CA PRO A 623 26.63 2.79 37.10
C PRO A 623 27.66 3.53 36.24
N ARG A 624 28.80 2.88 36.02
CA ARG A 624 29.78 3.32 35.02
C ARG A 624 29.36 2.85 33.63
N ARG A 625 29.34 3.76 32.67
CA ARG A 625 28.89 3.54 31.28
C ARG A 625 29.87 4.18 30.31
N ARG A 626 29.82 3.80 29.04
CA ARG A 626 30.50 4.54 27.98
C ARG A 626 29.56 5.58 27.40
N VAL A 627 30.09 6.76 27.07
CA VAL A 627 29.37 7.85 26.40
C VAL A 627 29.83 7.97 24.95
N PHE A 628 28.90 8.22 24.04
CA PHE A 628 29.19 8.43 22.63
C PHE A 628 28.38 9.58 22.05
N PHE A 629 28.86 10.16 20.95
CA PHE A 629 28.27 11.36 20.35
C PHE A 629 28.01 11.15 18.85
N GLY A 630 26.85 11.60 18.37
CA GLY A 630 26.46 11.40 16.97
C GLY A 630 25.55 12.47 16.43
N THR A 631 25.59 12.66 15.11
CA THR A 631 24.71 13.59 14.38
C THR A 631 24.08 12.94 13.16
N PHE A 632 22.87 13.40 12.83
CA PHE A 632 22.15 13.06 11.59
C PHE A 632 22.20 14.18 10.55
N PHE A 633 22.87 15.28 10.87
CA PHE A 633 23.05 16.40 9.94
C PHE A 633 24.28 16.17 9.05
N PRO A 634 24.27 16.68 7.80
CA PRO A 634 25.42 16.63 6.91
C PRO A 634 26.68 17.25 7.54
N ARG A 635 27.85 16.81 7.06
CA ARG A 635 29.16 17.36 7.46
C ARG A 635 29.81 18.11 6.33
#